data_AF-A0A2N1J1Y8-F1
#
_entry.id   AF-A0A2N1J1Y8-F1
#
_cell.length_a   1.000
_cell.length_b   1.000
_cell.length_c   1.000
_cell.angle_alpha   90.00
_cell.angle_beta   90.00
_cell.angle_gamma   90.00
#
_symmetry.space_group_name_H-M   'P 1'
#
loop_
_entity.id
_entity.type
_entity.pdbx_description
1 polymer ?
#
loop_
_entity_poly.entity_id
_entity_poly.type
_entity_poly.pdbx_seq_one_letter_code
_entity_poly.pdbx_strand_id
1 'polypeptide(L)'
;MQKLCKYRFYWYELDQALKVGEVTALSCIQDSNPLEIHSGFISGIPIVNVNCKILSIYHPELGYLEDIDTTGLEYCLTLTDGRKFKVEAEEEPGKVYSFPIQPKAWDFQVLLEIL
;
A
#
# COMPACT_ATOMS: atom_id res chain seq x y z
N MET A 1 5.63 18.78 3.51
CA MET A 1 5.32 19.00 2.07
C MET A 1 4.47 17.84 1.56
N GLN A 2 3.37 18.06 0.85
CA GLN A 2 2.53 16.95 0.36
C GLN A 2 3.06 16.33 -0.94
N LYS A 3 3.02 15.00 -1.04
CA LYS A 3 3.39 14.25 -2.25
C LYS A 3 2.37 13.14 -2.53
N LEU A 4 1.91 13.07 -3.78
CA LEU A 4 1.15 11.93 -4.29
C LEU A 4 2.15 10.85 -4.73
N CYS A 5 2.01 9.66 -4.16
CA CYS A 5 2.92 8.55 -4.30
C CYS A 5 2.21 7.35 -4.92
N LYS A 6 2.97 6.49 -5.61
CA LYS A 6 2.50 5.18 -6.04
C LYS A 6 2.87 4.13 -5.00
N TYR A 7 1.99 3.16 -4.84
CA TYR A 7 2.27 1.96 -4.05
C TYR A 7 1.67 0.75 -4.73
N ARG A 8 2.45 -0.31 -4.89
CA ARG A 8 2.03 -1.55 -5.54
C ARG A 8 2.40 -2.71 -4.63
N PHE A 9 1.48 -3.65 -4.48
CA PHE A 9 1.77 -4.89 -3.77
C PHE A 9 2.78 -5.77 -4.52
N TYR A 10 3.78 -6.23 -3.77
CA TYR A 10 4.79 -7.21 -4.16
C TYR A 10 4.48 -8.62 -3.65
N TRP A 11 3.55 -8.72 -2.69
CA TRP A 11 3.09 -9.95 -2.03
C TRP A 11 4.14 -10.59 -1.12
N TYR A 12 3.82 -11.77 -0.60
CA TYR A 12 4.72 -12.62 0.19
C TYR A 12 5.18 -11.97 1.49
N GLU A 13 4.26 -11.27 2.18
CA GLU A 13 4.54 -10.53 3.43
C GLU A 13 5.64 -9.45 3.31
N LEU A 14 6.01 -9.03 2.08
CA LEU A 14 7.04 -8.02 1.85
C LEU A 14 6.49 -6.59 1.91
N ASP A 15 5.18 -6.44 1.71
CA ASP A 15 4.51 -5.16 1.58
C ASP A 15 4.44 -4.37 2.89
N GLN A 16 4.52 -3.05 2.80
CA GLN A 16 4.47 -2.15 3.95
C GLN A 16 3.01 -1.88 4.35
N ALA A 17 2.72 -1.99 5.65
CA ALA A 17 1.43 -1.61 6.19
C ALA A 17 1.23 -0.09 6.07
N LEU A 18 0.02 0.35 5.74
CA LEU A 18 -0.32 1.76 5.60
C LEU A 18 -1.62 2.08 6.33
N LYS A 19 -1.59 3.06 7.23
CA LYS A 19 -2.78 3.53 7.94
C LYS A 19 -2.95 5.03 7.84
N VAL A 20 -4.13 5.48 7.41
CA VAL A 20 -4.44 6.91 7.31
C VAL A 20 -4.34 7.57 8.69
N GLY A 21 -3.62 8.70 8.75
CA GLY A 21 -3.35 9.46 9.96
C GLY A 21 -2.08 9.04 10.70
N GLU A 22 -1.49 7.90 10.36
CA GLU A 22 -0.24 7.41 10.98
C GLU A 22 0.96 8.24 10.55
N VAL A 23 1.88 8.46 11.51
CA VAL A 23 3.23 8.98 11.25
C VAL A 23 4.19 7.80 11.26
N THR A 24 4.85 7.56 10.14
CA THR A 24 5.72 6.38 9.95
C THR A 24 6.88 6.69 9.00
N ALA A 25 7.79 5.74 8.84
CA ALA A 25 8.88 5.77 7.86
C ALA A 25 8.60 4.74 6.76
N LEU A 26 8.50 5.20 5.51
CA LEU A 26 8.26 4.33 4.37
C LEU A 26 9.52 4.17 3.52
N SER A 27 9.81 2.92 3.14
CA SER A 27 10.81 2.59 2.14
C SER A 27 10.30 3.00 0.76
N CYS A 28 11.04 3.89 0.09
CA CYS A 28 10.68 4.44 -1.21
C CYS A 28 11.86 4.37 -2.19
N ILE A 29 11.58 4.27 -3.49
CA ILE A 29 12.60 4.37 -4.52
C ILE A 29 13.13 5.80 -4.57
N GLN A 30 14.44 5.96 -4.37
CA GLN A 30 15.11 7.25 -4.44
C GLN A 30 14.95 7.86 -5.85
N ASP A 31 14.70 9.17 -5.90
CA ASP A 31 14.55 9.96 -7.14
C ASP A 31 13.44 9.51 -8.11
N SER A 32 12.52 8.65 -7.66
CA SER A 32 11.31 8.31 -8.42
C SER A 32 10.36 9.51 -8.57
N ASN A 33 9.73 9.64 -9.74
CA ASN A 33 8.72 10.65 -10.00
C ASN A 33 7.52 10.07 -10.80
N PRO A 34 6.33 9.94 -10.21
CA PRO A 34 6.01 10.24 -8.80
C PRO A 34 6.79 9.36 -7.82
N LEU A 35 6.86 9.78 -6.55
CA LEU A 35 7.52 8.99 -5.50
C LEU A 35 6.87 7.61 -5.41
N GLU A 36 7.66 6.55 -5.36
CA GLU A 36 7.17 5.17 -5.29
C GLU A 36 7.53 4.53 -3.95
N ILE A 37 6.50 4.16 -3.18
CA ILE A 37 6.64 3.32 -2.00
C ILE A 37 6.94 1.90 -2.49
N HIS A 38 8.01 1.32 -1.99
CA HIS A 38 8.55 0.07 -2.53
C HIS A 38 8.88 -0.92 -1.42
N SER A 39 8.53 -2.17 -1.70
CA SER A 39 8.71 -3.31 -0.84
C SER A 39 9.53 -4.38 -1.56
N GLY A 40 10.39 -5.08 -0.81
CA GLY A 40 11.28 -6.10 -1.36
C GLY A 40 12.65 -5.59 -1.81
N PHE A 41 13.40 -6.48 -2.48
CA PHE A 41 14.74 -6.19 -2.97
C PHE A 41 14.73 -5.92 -4.47
N ILE A 42 15.33 -4.80 -4.87
CA ILE A 42 15.53 -4.45 -6.27
C ILE A 42 17.01 -4.12 -6.51
N SER A 43 17.65 -4.86 -7.42
CA SER A 43 19.08 -4.69 -7.68
C SER A 43 19.34 -3.38 -8.43
N GLY A 44 20.33 -2.61 -7.97
CA GLY A 44 20.79 -1.39 -8.65
C GLY A 44 19.87 -0.18 -8.52
N ILE A 45 18.78 -0.27 -7.74
CA ILE A 45 17.89 0.85 -7.46
C ILE A 45 18.00 1.22 -5.97
N PRO A 46 18.46 2.45 -5.65
CA PRO A 46 18.58 2.87 -4.27
C PRO A 46 17.21 3.08 -3.62
N ILE A 47 17.07 2.57 -2.40
CA ILE A 47 15.88 2.74 -1.55
C ILE A 47 16.24 3.67 -0.40
N VAL A 48 15.34 4.62 -0.11
CA VAL A 48 15.47 5.58 0.99
C VAL A 48 14.27 5.48 1.93
N ASN A 49 14.49 5.74 3.21
CA ASN A 49 13.40 5.87 4.18
C ASN A 49 12.88 7.30 4.20
N VAL A 50 11.58 7.45 4.04
CA VAL A 50 10.88 8.74 4.03
C VAL A 50 9.99 8.82 5.27
N ASN A 51 10.33 9.71 6.20
CA ASN A 51 9.46 10.03 7.34
C ASN A 51 8.28 10.86 6.85
N CYS A 52 7.07 10.40 7.15
CA CYS A 52 5.87 11.02 6.63
C CYS A 52 4.65 10.77 7.52
N LYS A 53 3.59 11.55 7.28
CA LYS A 53 2.23 11.24 7.70
C LYS A 53 1.41 10.76 6.50
N ILE A 54 0.70 9.65 6.65
CA ILE A 54 -0.21 9.12 5.62
C ILE A 54 -1.51 9.92 5.66
N LEU A 55 -1.87 10.60 4.58
CA LEU A 55 -3.06 11.45 4.51
C LEU A 55 -4.26 10.78 3.85
N SER A 56 -4.03 9.96 2.81
CA SER A 56 -5.09 9.19 2.16
C SER A 56 -4.52 8.02 1.37
N ILE A 57 -5.28 6.94 1.26
CA ILE A 57 -5.00 5.78 0.43
C ILE A 57 -6.17 5.60 -0.53
N TYR A 58 -5.89 5.52 -1.83
CA TYR A 58 -6.91 5.36 -2.86
C TYR A 58 -6.56 4.22 -3.81
N HIS A 59 -7.54 3.38 -4.10
CA HIS A 59 -7.46 2.33 -5.10
C HIS A 59 -8.53 2.55 -6.18
N PRO A 60 -8.21 2.48 -7.48
CA PRO A 60 -9.16 2.80 -8.56
C PRO A 60 -10.48 2.01 -8.53
N GLU A 61 -10.42 0.73 -8.15
CA GLU A 61 -11.60 -0.16 -8.14
C GLU A 61 -12.28 -0.28 -6.76
N LEU A 62 -11.58 0.08 -5.68
CA LEU A 62 -12.09 -0.11 -4.31
C LEU A 62 -12.49 1.22 -3.65
N GLY A 63 -12.02 2.35 -4.20
CA GLY A 63 -12.20 3.67 -3.62
C GLY A 63 -11.15 3.97 -2.55
N TYR A 64 -11.55 4.72 -1.53
CA TYR A 64 -10.65 5.12 -0.44
C TYR A 64 -10.56 4.05 0.65
N LEU A 65 -9.35 3.90 1.18
CA LEU A 65 -9.03 2.99 2.27
C LEU A 65 -8.59 3.78 3.50
N GLU A 66 -8.90 3.24 4.68
CA GLU A 66 -8.37 3.72 5.96
C GLU A 66 -7.10 2.97 6.36
N ASP A 67 -6.99 1.69 5.98
CA ASP A 67 -5.97 0.79 6.50
C ASP A 67 -5.65 -0.32 5.49
N ILE A 68 -4.37 -0.61 5.34
CA ILE A 68 -3.81 -1.78 4.68
C ILE A 68 -2.90 -2.45 5.70
N ASP A 69 -3.35 -3.55 6.28
CA ASP A 69 -2.52 -4.42 7.13
C ASP A 69 -1.96 -5.56 6.29
N THR A 70 -0.64 -5.56 6.14
CA THR A 70 0.11 -6.54 5.35
C THR A 70 0.74 -7.65 6.21
N THR A 71 0.34 -7.75 7.48
CA THR A 71 0.87 -8.74 8.41
C THR A 71 0.28 -10.12 8.14
N GLY A 72 1.12 -11.10 7.84
CA GLY A 72 0.70 -12.48 7.62
C GLY A 72 0.38 -12.80 6.15
N LEU A 73 -0.03 -14.05 5.93
CA LEU A 73 -0.29 -14.62 4.60
C LEU A 73 -1.56 -14.10 3.91
N GLU A 74 -2.36 -13.30 4.61
CA GLU A 74 -3.54 -12.64 4.07
C GLU A 74 -3.53 -11.16 4.46
N TYR A 75 -3.53 -10.26 3.49
CA TYR A 75 -3.62 -8.83 3.76
C TYR A 75 -5.05 -8.44 4.10
N CYS A 76 -5.22 -7.62 5.13
CA CYS A 76 -6.52 -7.11 5.57
C CYS A 76 -6.66 -5.66 5.16
N LEU A 77 -7.64 -5.37 4.30
CA LEU A 77 -7.91 -4.02 3.81
C LEU A 77 -9.20 -3.50 4.43
N THR A 78 -9.15 -2.27 4.96
CA THR A 78 -10.32 -1.57 5.52
C THR A 78 -10.66 -0.36 4.65
N LEU A 79 -11.88 -0.35 4.11
CA LEU A 79 -12.42 0.78 3.34
C LEU A 79 -12.92 1.90 4.28
N THR A 80 -13.05 3.13 3.78
CA THR A 80 -13.58 4.28 4.55
C THR A 80 -15.04 4.15 4.97
N ASP A 81 -15.79 3.18 4.40
CA ASP A 81 -17.14 2.85 4.85
C ASP A 81 -17.17 1.76 5.94
N GLY A 82 -15.98 1.35 6.42
CA GLY A 82 -15.80 0.34 7.47
C GLY A 82 -15.83 -1.11 6.99
N ARG A 83 -16.14 -1.38 5.71
CA ARG A 83 -16.05 -2.74 5.17
C ARG A 83 -14.60 -3.23 5.19
N LYS A 84 -14.42 -4.50 5.51
CA LYS A 84 -13.14 -5.18 5.55
C LYS A 84 -13.17 -6.42 4.68
N PHE A 85 -12.06 -6.70 4.03
CA PHE A 85 -11.89 -7.94 3.29
C PHE A 85 -10.43 -8.38 3.32
N LYS A 86 -10.24 -9.67 3.06
CA LYS A 86 -8.92 -10.29 3.02
C LYS A 86 -8.50 -10.55 1.59
N VAL A 87 -7.20 -10.42 1.37
CA VAL A 87 -6.53 -10.68 0.10
C VAL A 87 -5.44 -11.70 0.35
N GLU A 88 -5.48 -12.81 -0.36
CA GLU A 88 -4.42 -13.83 -0.31
C GLU A 88 -3.09 -13.19 -0.76
N ALA A 89 -2.00 -13.45 -0.03
CA ALA A 89 -0.69 -12.86 -0.30
C ALA A 89 0.45 -13.88 -0.51
N GLU A 90 0.19 -15.19 -0.49
CA GLU A 90 1.21 -16.25 -0.63
C GLU A 90 0.93 -17.19 -1.81
N GLU A 91 -0.09 -18.04 -1.71
CA GLU A 91 -0.32 -19.13 -2.68
C GLU A 91 -1.05 -18.69 -3.96
N GLU A 92 -1.98 -17.73 -3.85
CA GLU A 92 -2.76 -17.15 -4.95
C GLU A 92 -2.84 -15.61 -4.82
N PRO A 93 -1.71 -14.88 -4.93
CA PRO A 93 -1.67 -13.47 -4.53
C PRO A 93 -2.69 -12.59 -5.26
N GLY A 94 -3.37 -11.76 -4.48
CA GLY A 94 -4.41 -10.88 -4.98
C GLY A 94 -5.81 -11.49 -5.02
N LYS A 95 -5.98 -12.78 -4.70
CA LYS A 95 -7.31 -13.41 -4.62
C LYS A 95 -8.09 -12.85 -3.43
N VAL A 96 -9.31 -12.38 -3.67
CA VAL A 96 -10.18 -11.83 -2.63
C VAL A 96 -11.25 -12.85 -2.25
N TYR A 97 -11.36 -13.14 -0.95
CA TYR A 97 -12.38 -14.04 -0.44
C TYR A 97 -13.62 -13.24 0.02
N SER A 98 -14.81 -13.68 -0.43
CA SER A 98 -16.10 -13.19 0.09
C SER A 98 -16.34 -11.67 0.00
N PHE A 99 -15.76 -11.01 -1.00
CA PHE A 99 -16.02 -9.59 -1.32
C PHE A 99 -16.54 -9.47 -2.76
N PRO A 100 -17.48 -8.55 -3.06
CA PRO A 100 -18.11 -8.47 -4.39
C PRO A 100 -17.18 -7.97 -5.51
N ILE A 101 -15.98 -7.47 -5.15
CA ILE A 101 -15.02 -6.93 -6.10
C ILE A 101 -13.74 -7.75 -6.03
N GLN A 102 -13.26 -8.17 -7.20
CA GLN A 102 -11.95 -8.78 -7.41
C GLN A 102 -11.11 -7.79 -8.22
N PRO A 103 -10.26 -6.97 -7.57
CA PRO A 103 -9.39 -6.03 -8.27
C PRO A 103 -8.52 -6.72 -9.31
N LYS A 104 -8.30 -6.05 -10.44
CA LYS A 104 -7.44 -6.55 -11.53
C LYS A 104 -5.97 -6.20 -11.33
N ALA A 105 -5.73 -5.15 -10.57
CA ALA A 105 -4.41 -4.68 -10.19
C ALA A 105 -4.46 -4.23 -8.73
N TRP A 106 -3.31 -4.24 -8.06
CA TRP A 106 -3.15 -3.83 -6.67
C TRP A 106 -2.24 -2.62 -6.61
N ASP A 107 -2.69 -1.57 -7.31
CA ASP A 107 -2.01 -0.28 -7.46
C ASP A 107 -2.77 0.79 -6.69
N PHE A 108 -2.08 1.45 -5.78
CA PHE A 108 -2.63 2.47 -4.89
C PHE A 108 -1.98 3.82 -5.16
N GLN A 109 -2.78 4.86 -4.98
CA GLN A 109 -2.32 6.22 -4.85
C GLN A 109 -2.32 6.60 -3.38
N VAL A 110 -1.18 7.04 -2.86
CA VAL A 110 -1.02 7.39 -1.46
C VAL A 110 -0.60 8.85 -1.36
N LEU A 111 -1.40 9.66 -0.67
CA LEU A 111 -1.04 11.04 -0.38
C LEU A 111 -0.28 11.07 0.95
N LEU A 112 0.95 11.57 0.91
CA LEU A 112 1.83 11.69 2.08
C LEU A 112 2.10 13.16 2.39
N GLU A 113 2.26 13.47 3.67
CA GLU A 113 2.93 14.69 4.13
C GLU A 113 4.34 14.35 4.61
N ILE A 114 5.36 14.78 3.86
CA ILE A 114 6.77 14.58 4.22
C ILE A 114 7.13 15.51 5.37
N LEU A 115 7.78 14.93 6.40
CA LEU A 115 8.22 15.58 7.64
C LEU A 115 9.66 16.06 7.58
#